data_AF-A0A8I1DK85-F1
#
_entry.id   AF-A0A8I1DK85-F1
#
_cell.length_a   1.000
_cell.length_b   1.000
_cell.length_c   1.000
_cell.angle_alpha   90.00
_cell.angle_beta   90.00
_cell.angle_gamma   90.00
#
_symmetry.space_group_name_H-M   'P 1'
#
loop_
_entity.id
_entity.type
_entity.pdbx_description
1 polymer ?
#
loop_
_entity_poly.entity_id
_entity_poly.type
_entity_poly.pdbx_seq_one_letter_code
_entity_poly.pdbx_strand_id
1 'polypeptide(L)'
;MVRPVHFTYRIERDARQPVAVAASAYRMPLDTPADYARAALAEAAGEPYDAGDAGDASGSEHRVLLDHVQYFAFLAEVSTRIRDAVHPDARVFIEVCAPYFGALPAELLAPHVLLGVHLYDEALRDAARGAPVVWIGDRILRDAEFSGDNRVCCAIWPARLADALDAQLRGPWPSYAIRLVPHPPTPRAAAATLTDSAHHSGAAARPGRP
;
A
#
# COMPACT_ATOMS: atom_id res chain seq x y z
N MET A 1 0.62 27.01 -10.43
CA MET A 1 0.16 25.63 -10.17
C MET A 1 1.31 24.90 -9.45
N VAL A 2 1.10 24.39 -8.24
CA VAL A 2 2.17 23.71 -7.49
C VAL A 2 2.32 22.30 -8.05
N ARG A 3 3.44 22.02 -8.69
CA ARG A 3 3.69 20.72 -9.32
C ARG A 3 4.11 19.70 -8.24
N PRO A 4 3.43 18.54 -8.13
CA PRO A 4 3.89 17.46 -7.25
C PRO A 4 5.19 16.84 -7.74
N VAL A 5 5.85 16.14 -6.82
CA VAL A 5 6.75 15.04 -7.16
C VAL A 5 6.00 13.73 -6.96
N HIS A 6 6.08 12.84 -7.96
CA HIS A 6 5.45 11.53 -7.92
C HIS A 6 6.49 10.44 -7.68
N PHE A 7 6.10 9.45 -6.89
CA PHE A 7 6.89 8.26 -6.65
C PHE A 7 6.04 7.03 -6.92
N THR A 8 6.67 5.97 -7.38
CA THR A 8 6.09 4.64 -7.43
C THR A 8 7.09 3.68 -6.82
N TYR A 9 6.63 2.91 -5.84
CA TYR A 9 7.41 1.87 -5.21
C TYR A 9 6.75 0.52 -5.45
N ARG A 10 7.59 -0.50 -5.58
CA ARG A 10 7.18 -1.89 -5.47
C ARG A 10 7.51 -2.38 -4.06
N ILE A 11 6.56 -3.03 -3.42
CA ILE A 11 6.78 -3.74 -2.16
C ILE A 11 7.38 -5.10 -2.48
N GLU A 12 8.49 -5.40 -1.83
CA GLU A 12 9.17 -6.68 -1.92
C GLU A 12 9.45 -7.24 -0.53
N ARG A 13 9.67 -8.56 -0.45
CA ARG A 13 10.14 -9.18 0.78
C ARG A 13 11.55 -8.70 1.11
N ASP A 14 11.80 -8.40 2.38
CA ASP A 14 13.17 -8.27 2.87
C ASP A 14 13.73 -9.65 3.21
N ALA A 15 14.55 -10.20 2.31
CA ALA A 15 15.17 -11.52 2.49
C ALA A 15 16.07 -11.62 3.73
N ARG A 16 16.46 -10.49 4.32
CA ARG A 16 17.27 -10.45 5.56
C ARG A 16 16.44 -10.72 6.81
N GLN A 17 15.11 -10.74 6.70
CA GLN A 17 14.22 -10.89 7.84
C GLN A 17 13.29 -12.09 7.64
N PRO A 18 13.42 -13.14 8.47
CA PRO A 18 12.50 -14.27 8.41
C PRO A 18 11.11 -13.83 8.84
N VAL A 19 10.08 -14.41 8.23
CA VAL A 19 8.71 -14.20 8.66
C VAL A 19 8.05 -15.52 8.96
N ALA A 20 7.52 -15.58 10.18
CA ALA A 20 6.66 -16.66 10.60
C ALA A 20 5.27 -16.45 9.98
N VAL A 21 4.90 -17.34 9.07
CA VAL A 21 3.51 -17.52 8.64
C VAL A 21 2.94 -18.61 9.55
N ALA A 22 1.89 -18.29 10.30
CA ALA A 22 1.25 -19.27 11.16
C ALA A 22 0.52 -20.31 10.29
N ALA A 23 1.14 -21.48 10.09
CA ALA A 23 0.49 -22.60 9.42
C ALA A 23 -0.45 -23.31 10.40
N SER A 24 -1.77 -23.30 10.13
CA SER A 24 -2.71 -24.19 10.82
C SER A 24 -2.83 -25.51 10.05
N ALA A 25 -2.50 -26.62 10.71
CA ALA A 25 -2.51 -27.97 10.11
C ALA A 25 -3.92 -28.57 9.92
N TYR A 26 -4.98 -27.89 10.37
CA TYR A 26 -6.35 -28.39 10.25
C TYR A 26 -7.29 -27.25 9.87
N ARG A 27 -8.16 -27.52 8.89
CA ARG A 27 -9.31 -26.71 8.44
C ARG A 27 -9.81 -25.78 9.54
N MET A 28 -9.48 -24.50 9.43
CA MET A 28 -9.47 -23.57 10.54
C MET A 28 -10.86 -23.21 11.11
N PRO A 29 -10.94 -22.85 12.40
CA PRO A 29 -12.12 -22.24 13.01
C PRO A 29 -12.38 -20.85 12.41
N LEU A 30 -13.66 -20.53 12.22
CA LEU A 30 -14.19 -19.31 11.60
C LEU A 30 -13.82 -17.99 12.32
N ASP A 31 -13.19 -18.06 13.49
CA ASP A 31 -12.99 -16.91 14.38
C ASP A 31 -11.52 -16.49 14.52
N THR A 32 -10.64 -16.98 13.65
CA THR A 32 -9.23 -16.58 13.62
C THR A 32 -8.94 -15.69 12.41
N PRO A 33 -8.35 -14.49 12.58
CA PRO A 33 -7.98 -13.58 11.48
C PRO A 33 -6.78 -14.10 10.65
N ALA A 34 -6.65 -15.42 10.56
CA ALA A 34 -5.50 -16.09 9.98
C ALA A 34 -5.55 -15.95 8.46
N ASP A 35 -4.59 -15.16 7.95
CA ASP A 35 -3.64 -15.42 6.87
C ASP A 35 -4.01 -16.39 5.71
N TYR A 36 -5.29 -16.64 5.47
CA TYR A 36 -5.79 -17.58 4.47
C TYR A 36 -5.41 -17.13 3.06
N ALA A 37 -5.32 -15.82 2.84
CA ALA A 37 -4.91 -15.28 1.56
C ALA A 37 -3.41 -15.48 1.28
N ARG A 38 -2.53 -15.35 2.29
CA ARG A 38 -1.12 -15.75 2.12
C ARG A 38 -1.01 -17.24 1.89
N ALA A 39 -1.75 -18.06 2.63
CA ALA A 39 -1.72 -19.52 2.46
C ALA A 39 -2.21 -19.92 1.06
N ALA A 40 -3.37 -19.44 0.62
CA ALA A 40 -3.98 -19.79 -0.67
C ALA A 40 -3.17 -19.28 -1.88
N LEU A 41 -2.63 -18.05 -1.80
CA LEU A 41 -1.82 -17.51 -2.89
C LEU A 41 -0.37 -17.99 -2.85
N ALA A 42 0.15 -18.43 -1.69
CA ALA A 42 1.45 -19.12 -1.63
C ALA A 42 1.39 -20.47 -2.35
N GLU A 43 0.30 -21.24 -2.19
CA GLU A 43 0.09 -22.50 -2.93
C GLU A 43 -0.06 -22.28 -4.43
N ALA A 44 -0.80 -21.24 -4.85
CA ALA A 44 -0.97 -20.90 -6.27
C ALA A 44 0.30 -20.34 -6.94
N ALA A 45 1.23 -19.77 -6.18
CA ALA A 45 2.46 -19.18 -6.70
C ALA A 45 3.57 -20.19 -7.04
N GLY A 46 3.43 -21.47 -6.64
CA GLY A 46 4.36 -22.57 -6.95
C GLY A 46 5.73 -22.52 -6.24
N GLU A 47 6.08 -23.63 -5.56
CA GLU A 47 7.38 -24.05 -4.99
C GLU A 47 8.19 -23.05 -4.10
N PRO A 48 9.02 -23.57 -3.16
CA PRO A 48 9.59 -22.79 -2.08
C PRO A 48 10.67 -21.83 -2.62
N TYR A 49 10.86 -20.75 -1.88
CA TYR A 49 11.93 -19.79 -2.08
C TYR A 49 13.28 -20.51 -1.96
N ASP A 50 13.80 -21.04 -3.07
CA ASP A 50 15.15 -21.58 -3.13
C ASP A 50 16.10 -20.39 -2.92
N ALA A 51 16.73 -20.37 -1.76
CA ALA A 51 17.73 -19.38 -1.38
C ALA A 51 19.00 -19.62 -2.21
N GLY A 52 18.94 -19.32 -3.50
CA GLY A 52 20.01 -19.67 -4.44
C GLY A 52 20.07 -18.85 -5.71
N ASP A 53 18.96 -18.30 -6.21
CA ASP A 53 18.99 -17.61 -7.51
C ASP A 53 18.42 -16.18 -7.43
N ALA A 54 19.33 -15.21 -7.47
CA ALA A 54 19.02 -13.81 -7.63
C ALA A 54 18.59 -13.55 -9.09
N GLY A 55 17.37 -13.95 -9.43
CA GLY A 55 16.97 -14.00 -10.84
C GLY A 55 15.57 -13.52 -11.17
N ASP A 56 14.55 -13.78 -10.35
CA ASP A 56 13.18 -13.53 -10.80
C ASP A 56 12.29 -12.81 -9.78
N ALA A 57 12.17 -11.50 -9.99
CA ALA A 57 11.22 -10.64 -9.30
C ALA A 57 9.76 -10.99 -9.65
N SER A 58 9.49 -11.91 -10.57
CA SER A 58 8.13 -12.30 -10.99
C SER A 58 7.26 -12.88 -9.85
N GLY A 59 7.85 -13.57 -8.88
CA GLY A 59 7.07 -14.33 -7.88
C GLY A 59 6.37 -13.51 -6.77
N SER A 60 6.72 -12.24 -6.54
CA SER A 60 6.15 -11.43 -5.44
C SER A 60 4.91 -10.61 -5.81
N GLU A 61 4.64 -10.43 -7.10
CA GLU A 61 3.47 -9.68 -7.59
C GLU A 61 2.15 -10.36 -7.23
N HIS A 62 2.16 -11.68 -7.07
CA HIS A 62 0.97 -12.49 -6.78
C HIS A 62 0.93 -13.03 -5.35
N ARG A 63 1.80 -12.53 -4.47
CA ARG A 63 1.85 -12.92 -3.05
C ARG A 63 1.30 -11.82 -2.17
N VAL A 64 0.49 -12.19 -1.18
CA VAL A 64 0.07 -11.28 -0.13
C VAL A 64 1.28 -11.01 0.77
N LEU A 65 1.83 -9.80 0.71
CA LEU A 65 3.01 -9.44 1.51
C LEU A 65 2.63 -8.88 2.88
N LEU A 66 1.48 -8.22 2.94
CA LEU A 66 0.85 -7.68 4.14
C LEU A 66 -0.56 -8.25 4.22
N ASP A 67 -0.89 -8.91 5.34
CA ASP A 67 -2.28 -9.26 5.61
C ASP A 67 -3.07 -7.98 5.91
N HIS A 68 -4.40 -8.09 5.95
CA HIS A 68 -5.28 -6.96 6.19
C HIS A 68 -4.96 -6.16 7.48
N VAL A 69 -4.51 -6.80 8.57
CA VAL A 69 -4.13 -6.11 9.82
C VAL A 69 -2.80 -5.37 9.63
N GLN A 70 -1.79 -6.07 9.10
CA GLN A 70 -0.48 -5.50 8.80
C GLN A 70 -0.54 -4.37 7.79
N TYR A 71 -1.46 -4.44 6.82
CA TYR A 71 -1.68 -3.41 5.82
C TYR A 71 -2.10 -2.08 6.47
N PHE A 72 -3.10 -2.08 7.37
CA PHE A 72 -3.50 -0.85 8.07
C PHE A 72 -2.45 -0.39 9.08
N ALA A 73 -1.75 -1.32 9.75
CA ALA A 73 -0.62 -0.96 10.62
C ALA A 73 0.53 -0.30 9.83
N PHE A 74 0.83 -0.82 8.63
CA PHE A 74 1.81 -0.24 7.73
C PHE A 74 1.42 1.18 7.30
N LEU A 75 0.17 1.40 6.88
CA LEU A 75 -0.32 2.74 6.52
C LEU A 75 -0.27 3.71 7.72
N ALA A 76 -0.59 3.23 8.92
CA ALA A 76 -0.47 4.00 10.15
C ALA A 76 0.99 4.43 10.40
N GLU A 77 1.93 3.49 10.31
CA GLU A 77 3.36 3.79 10.48
C GLU A 77 3.89 4.73 9.41
N VAL A 78 3.45 4.58 8.15
CA VAL A 78 3.75 5.54 7.07
C VAL A 78 3.26 6.94 7.44
N SER A 79 2.03 7.09 7.93
CA SER A 79 1.47 8.39 8.31
C SER A 79 2.27 9.06 9.44
N THR A 80 2.68 8.28 10.45
CA THR A 80 3.52 8.75 11.55
C THR A 80 4.90 9.20 11.06
N ARG A 81 5.57 8.37 10.25
CA ARG A 81 6.89 8.72 9.67
C ARG A 81 6.84 9.99 8.82
N ILE A 82 5.78 10.18 8.04
CA ILE A 82 5.58 11.40 7.25
C ILE A 82 5.48 12.61 8.18
N ARG A 83 4.65 12.53 9.22
CA ARG A 83 4.46 13.65 10.12
C ARG A 83 5.74 14.01 10.90
N ASP A 84 6.45 13.01 11.39
CA ASP A 84 7.62 13.21 12.24
C ASP A 84 8.84 13.69 11.45
N ALA A 85 9.03 13.19 10.22
CA ALA A 85 10.27 13.40 9.48
C ALA A 85 10.13 14.21 8.18
N VAL A 86 8.92 14.34 7.62
CA VAL A 86 8.70 15.11 6.38
C VAL A 86 8.17 16.50 6.71
N HIS A 87 7.03 16.59 7.41
CA HIS A 87 6.48 17.87 7.88
C HIS A 87 5.40 17.66 8.97
N PRO A 88 5.46 18.37 10.13
CA PRO A 88 4.52 18.18 11.24
C PRO A 88 3.06 18.53 10.89
N ASP A 89 2.87 19.45 9.95
CA ASP A 89 1.56 19.86 9.42
C ASP A 89 1.17 19.16 8.10
N ALA A 90 1.88 18.10 7.70
CA ALA A 90 1.51 17.35 6.50
C ALA A 90 0.09 16.76 6.63
N ARG A 91 -0.76 17.04 5.64
CA ARG A 91 -2.02 16.33 5.45
C ARG A 91 -1.76 15.09 4.61
N VAL A 92 -2.19 13.94 5.09
CA VAL A 92 -1.96 12.64 4.44
C VAL A 92 -3.29 12.12 3.90
N PHE A 93 -3.36 11.93 2.59
CA PHE A 93 -4.52 11.39 1.89
C PHE A 93 -4.20 9.97 1.47
N ILE A 94 -4.93 8.97 1.98
CA ILE A 94 -4.67 7.56 1.74
C ILE A 94 -5.88 6.95 1.04
N GLU A 95 -5.70 6.56 -0.22
CA GLU A 95 -6.73 5.90 -0.99
C GLU A 95 -6.76 4.40 -0.68
N VAL A 96 -7.87 3.93 -0.12
CA VAL A 96 -8.13 2.54 0.20
C VAL A 96 -9.40 2.10 -0.50
N CYS A 97 -9.30 1.09 -1.36
CA CYS A 97 -10.41 0.67 -2.23
C CYS A 97 -11.33 -0.40 -1.61
N ALA A 98 -11.17 -0.77 -0.34
CA ALA A 98 -12.01 -1.78 0.32
C ALA A 98 -12.55 -1.35 1.69
N PRO A 99 -13.76 -1.81 2.03
CA PRO A 99 -14.27 -1.69 3.39
C PRO A 99 -13.42 -2.57 4.32
N TYR A 100 -13.06 -2.01 5.47
CA TYR A 100 -12.42 -2.75 6.56
C TYR A 100 -13.34 -2.68 7.77
N PHE A 101 -13.71 -3.84 8.29
CA PHE A 101 -14.66 -3.98 9.39
C PHE A 101 -13.98 -4.21 10.75
N GLY A 102 -12.65 -4.14 10.80
CA GLY A 102 -11.88 -4.21 12.04
C GLY A 102 -11.61 -2.82 12.64
N ALA A 103 -10.96 -2.81 13.80
CA ALA A 103 -10.50 -1.57 14.42
C ALA A 103 -9.34 -0.97 13.61
N LEU A 104 -9.46 0.29 13.20
CA LEU A 104 -8.37 1.04 12.58
C LEU A 104 -7.37 1.52 13.64
N PRO A 105 -6.06 1.53 13.34
CA PRO A 105 -5.08 2.23 14.15
C PRO A 105 -5.47 3.70 14.37
N ALA A 106 -5.22 4.24 15.56
CA ALA A 106 -5.64 5.58 15.94
C ALA A 106 -4.98 6.67 15.08
N GLU A 107 -3.79 6.39 14.57
CA GLU A 107 -3.01 7.26 13.68
C GLU A 107 -3.76 7.51 12.37
N LEU A 108 -4.48 6.51 11.84
CA LEU A 108 -5.30 6.65 10.63
C LEU A 108 -6.60 7.42 10.86
N LEU A 109 -6.99 7.62 12.13
CA LEU A 109 -8.14 8.42 12.53
C LEU A 109 -7.74 9.83 12.96
N ALA A 110 -6.46 10.19 12.87
CA ALA A 110 -5.97 11.48 13.28
C ALA A 110 -6.48 12.59 12.34
N PRO A 111 -6.69 13.84 12.82
CA PRO A 111 -7.30 14.92 12.02
C PRO A 111 -6.55 15.35 10.75
N HIS A 112 -5.29 14.92 10.61
CA HIS A 112 -4.43 15.23 9.47
C HIS A 112 -4.41 14.10 8.44
N VAL A 113 -5.10 12.98 8.69
CA VAL A 113 -5.23 11.84 7.79
C VAL A 113 -6.64 11.79 7.23
N LEU A 114 -6.76 11.70 5.91
CA LEU A 114 -8.02 11.38 5.23
C LEU A 114 -7.89 10.02 4.55
N LEU A 115 -8.77 9.10 4.94
CA LEU A 115 -8.84 7.73 4.42
C LEU A 115 -10.11 7.59 3.57
N GLY A 116 -10.01 7.07 2.35
CA GLY A 116 -11.19 6.97 1.48
C GLY A 116 -10.86 6.55 0.06
N VAL A 117 -11.74 6.87 -0.88
CA VAL A 117 -11.56 6.61 -2.32
C VAL A 117 -11.52 7.92 -3.09
N HIS A 118 -10.80 7.97 -4.21
CA HIS A 118 -10.70 9.15 -5.09
C HIS A 118 -10.25 10.44 -4.37
N LEU A 119 -9.23 10.32 -3.52
CA LEU A 119 -8.72 11.43 -2.71
C LEU A 119 -7.66 12.29 -3.43
N TYR A 120 -7.16 11.88 -4.59
CA TYR A 120 -6.13 12.63 -5.33
C TYR A 120 -6.56 14.08 -5.62
N ASP A 121 -7.79 14.29 -6.08
CA ASP A 121 -8.31 15.63 -6.37
C ASP A 121 -8.51 16.46 -5.10
N GLU A 122 -8.75 15.83 -3.95
CA GLU A 122 -8.81 16.51 -2.66
C GLU A 122 -7.42 16.92 -2.17
N ALA A 123 -6.44 16.02 -2.29
CA ALA A 123 -5.04 16.31 -2.02
C ALA A 123 -4.55 17.49 -2.87
N LEU A 124 -4.89 17.50 -4.16
CA LEU A 124 -4.54 18.60 -5.07
C LEU A 124 -5.19 19.92 -4.65
N ARG A 125 -6.47 19.90 -4.24
CA ARG A 125 -7.18 21.11 -3.75
C ARG A 125 -6.51 21.67 -2.50
N ASP A 126 -6.09 20.82 -1.56
CA ASP A 126 -5.41 21.26 -0.34
C ASP A 126 -3.99 21.77 -0.60
N ALA A 127 -3.25 21.10 -1.48
CA ALA A 127 -1.95 21.56 -1.94
C ALA A 127 -2.04 22.94 -2.62
N ALA A 128 -3.10 23.18 -3.41
CA ALA A 128 -3.34 24.48 -4.04
C ALA A 128 -3.62 25.60 -3.03
N ARG A 129 -4.09 25.28 -1.82
CA ARG A 129 -4.25 26.23 -0.71
C ARG A 129 -2.94 26.48 0.06
N GLY A 130 -1.85 25.82 -0.32
CA GLY A 130 -0.53 25.99 0.29
C GLY A 130 -0.22 25.02 1.43
N ALA A 131 -1.11 24.05 1.71
CA ALA A 131 -0.83 23.03 2.71
C ALA A 131 0.28 22.06 2.21
N PRO A 132 1.17 21.59 3.11
CA PRO A 132 1.99 20.41 2.83
C PRO A 132 1.07 19.18 2.74
N VAL A 133 1.15 18.45 1.64
CA VAL A 133 0.24 17.35 1.32
C VAL A 133 1.04 16.15 0.85
N VAL A 134 0.72 14.97 1.37
CA VAL A 134 1.13 13.68 0.83
C VAL A 134 -0.12 12.92 0.42
N TRP A 135 -0.15 12.44 -0.81
CA TRP A 135 -1.16 11.51 -1.28
C TRP A 135 -0.50 10.13 -1.46
N ILE A 136 -1.22 9.08 -1.06
CA ILE A 136 -0.83 7.68 -1.18
C ILE A 136 -1.99 6.95 -1.85
N GLY A 137 -1.76 6.41 -3.04
CA GLY A 137 -2.66 5.47 -3.70
C GLY A 137 -2.00 4.10 -3.74
N ASP A 138 -2.63 3.13 -3.10
CA ASP A 138 -2.06 1.79 -2.99
C ASP A 138 -2.74 0.80 -3.94
N ARG A 139 -1.93 -0.12 -4.46
CA ARG A 139 -2.34 -1.32 -5.18
C ARG A 139 -1.75 -2.53 -4.46
N ILE A 140 -1.84 -2.56 -3.13
CA ILE A 140 -1.26 -3.63 -2.31
C ILE A 140 -2.17 -4.86 -2.39
N LEU A 141 -1.58 -6.00 -2.73
CA LEU A 141 -2.28 -7.28 -2.72
C LEU A 141 -2.42 -7.74 -1.27
N ARG A 142 -3.65 -7.69 -0.73
CA ARG A 142 -3.94 -7.99 0.67
C ARG A 142 -4.83 -9.22 0.85
N ASP A 143 -5.59 -9.60 -0.17
CA ASP A 143 -6.34 -10.85 -0.21
C ASP A 143 -6.67 -11.30 -1.65
N ALA A 144 -7.38 -12.42 -1.79
CA ALA A 144 -7.80 -12.96 -3.08
C ALA A 144 -8.93 -12.18 -3.77
N GLU A 145 -9.67 -11.35 -3.02
CA GLU A 145 -10.79 -10.54 -3.53
C GLU A 145 -10.31 -9.16 -4.04
N PHE A 146 -9.14 -8.71 -3.57
CA PHE A 146 -8.50 -7.47 -3.97
C PHE A 146 -7.17 -7.73 -4.66
N SER A 147 -7.24 -7.87 -5.99
CA SER A 147 -6.06 -8.00 -6.85
C SER A 147 -5.24 -6.70 -6.88
N GLY A 148 -4.17 -6.65 -6.09
CA GLY A 148 -3.10 -5.65 -6.19
C GLY A 148 -1.87 -6.21 -6.90
N ASP A 149 -0.96 -5.34 -7.34
CA ASP A 149 0.36 -5.68 -7.89
C ASP A 149 1.50 -5.33 -6.92
N ASN A 150 1.17 -5.17 -5.63
CA ASN A 150 2.08 -4.78 -4.56
C ASN A 150 2.83 -3.47 -4.85
N ARG A 151 2.12 -2.49 -5.42
CA ARG A 151 2.66 -1.14 -5.67
C ARG A 151 2.08 -0.10 -4.72
N VAL A 152 2.90 0.89 -4.40
CA VAL A 152 2.50 2.10 -3.67
C VAL A 152 2.85 3.30 -4.53
N CYS A 153 1.85 4.08 -4.90
CA CYS A 153 2.00 5.34 -5.61
C CYS A 153 1.89 6.47 -4.61
N CYS A 154 2.81 7.44 -4.68
CA CYS A 154 2.78 8.61 -3.82
C CYS A 154 2.89 9.90 -4.65
N ALA A 155 2.30 10.97 -4.14
CA ALA A 155 2.52 12.32 -4.63
C ALA A 155 2.73 13.26 -3.45
N ILE A 156 3.68 14.19 -3.57
CA ILE A 156 3.99 15.15 -2.49
C ILE A 156 4.02 16.58 -2.97
N TRP A 157 3.47 17.45 -2.13
CA TRP A 157 3.51 18.89 -2.23
C TRP A 157 3.98 19.51 -0.91
N PRO A 158 4.79 20.58 -0.94
CA PRO A 158 5.55 21.07 -2.09
C PRO A 158 6.73 20.16 -2.44
N ALA A 159 7.20 20.24 -3.69
CA ALA A 159 8.27 19.38 -4.23
C ALA A 159 9.57 19.33 -3.40
N ARG A 160 9.90 20.38 -2.64
CA ARG A 160 11.07 20.41 -1.76
C ARG A 160 11.05 19.36 -0.63
N LEU A 161 9.89 18.77 -0.34
CA LEU A 161 9.73 17.71 0.67
C LEU A 161 9.98 16.30 0.10
N ALA A 162 10.21 16.20 -1.22
CA ALA A 162 10.37 14.93 -1.94
C ALA A 162 11.45 14.03 -1.35
N ASP A 163 12.65 14.58 -1.10
CA ASP A 163 13.78 13.78 -0.61
C ASP A 163 13.51 13.22 0.79
N ALA A 164 12.84 13.99 1.64
CA ALA A 164 12.45 13.53 2.98
C ALA A 164 11.44 12.39 2.91
N LEU A 165 10.43 12.50 2.03
CA LEU A 165 9.46 11.42 1.81
C LEU A 165 10.13 10.16 1.24
N ASP A 166 10.98 10.29 0.21
CA ASP A 166 11.67 9.16 -0.40
C ASP A 166 12.53 8.42 0.63
N ALA A 167 13.25 9.16 1.48
CA ALA A 167 14.06 8.58 2.55
C ALA A 167 13.23 7.79 3.57
N GLN A 168 12.04 8.29 3.94
CA GLN A 168 11.15 7.59 4.88
C GLN A 168 10.56 6.32 4.28
N LEU A 169 10.13 6.37 3.01
CA LEU A 169 9.53 5.23 2.34
C LEU A 169 10.56 4.14 2.02
N ARG A 170 11.78 4.51 1.63
CA ARG A 170 12.87 3.57 1.36
C ARG A 170 13.61 3.10 2.61
N GLY A 171 13.31 3.69 3.75
CA GLY A 171 13.81 3.26 5.05
C GLY A 171 13.40 1.82 5.38
N PRO A 172 14.00 1.21 6.43
CA PRO A 172 13.68 -0.15 6.82
C PRO A 172 12.25 -0.26 7.36
N TRP A 173 11.60 -1.40 7.10
CA TRP A 173 10.25 -1.75 7.55
C TRP A 173 10.25 -3.07 8.34
N PRO A 174 10.95 -3.13 9.48
CA PRO A 174 11.28 -4.39 10.14
C PRO A 174 10.06 -5.12 10.71
N SER A 175 9.03 -4.38 11.14
CA SER A 175 7.78 -4.95 11.67
C SER A 175 7.02 -5.80 10.64
N TYR A 176 7.31 -5.60 9.36
CA TYR A 176 6.62 -6.24 8.24
C TYR A 176 7.53 -7.12 7.37
N ALA A 177 8.85 -7.06 7.61
CA ALA A 177 9.88 -7.70 6.78
C ALA A 177 9.69 -7.40 5.29
N ILE A 178 9.38 -6.15 4.94
CA ILE A 178 9.28 -5.69 3.55
C ILE A 178 10.32 -4.62 3.26
N ARG A 179 10.48 -4.30 1.98
CA ARG A 179 11.18 -3.12 1.50
C ARG A 179 10.42 -2.49 0.35
N LEU A 180 10.50 -1.16 0.24
CA LEU A 180 9.95 -0.40 -0.87
C LEU A 180 11.09 -0.10 -1.85
N VAL A 181 10.99 -0.66 -3.06
CA VAL A 181 11.97 -0.48 -4.12
C VAL A 181 11.43 0.52 -5.13
N PRO A 182 12.19 1.56 -5.52
CA PRO A 182 11.77 2.47 -6.57
C PRO A 182 11.41 1.71 -7.85
N HIS A 183 10.19 1.91 -8.33
CA HIS A 183 9.70 1.31 -9.56
C HIS A 183 9.72 2.37 -10.65
N PRO A 184 10.39 2.13 -11.80
CA PRO A 184 10.47 3.14 -12.85
C PRO A 184 9.05 3.50 -13.33
N PRO A 185 8.76 4.78 -13.59
CA PRO A 185 7.48 5.18 -14.13
C PRO A 185 7.28 4.53 -15.50
N THR A 186 6.20 3.79 -15.69
CA THR A 186 5.87 3.22 -17.00
C THR A 186 5.55 4.37 -17.97
N PRO A 187 6.17 4.46 -19.17
CA PRO A 187 6.25 5.71 -19.95
C PRO A 187 4.94 6.25 -20.56
N ARG A 188 3.77 5.71 -20.22
CA ARG A 188 2.50 6.11 -20.87
C ARG A 188 1.29 6.17 -19.94
N ALA A 189 1.46 5.84 -18.66
CA ALA A 189 0.34 5.53 -17.79
C ALA A 189 0.21 6.44 -16.56
N ALA A 190 1.21 7.26 -16.20
CA ALA A 190 1.22 7.96 -14.91
C ALA A 190 -0.07 8.73 -14.56
N ALA A 191 -0.79 9.33 -15.52
CA ALA A 191 -2.09 9.96 -15.26
C ALA A 191 -3.29 8.99 -15.29
N ALA A 192 -3.22 7.93 -16.10
CA ALA A 192 -4.29 6.95 -16.27
C ALA A 192 -4.29 5.86 -15.18
N THR A 193 -3.11 5.40 -14.73
CA THR A 193 -2.96 4.41 -13.64
C THR A 193 -3.33 4.96 -12.27
N LEU A 194 -3.31 6.28 -12.08
CA LEU A 194 -3.76 6.93 -10.85
C LEU A 194 -5.30 6.96 -10.73
N THR A 195 -6.01 7.07 -11.86
CA THR A 195 -7.48 7.01 -11.93
C THR A 195 -8.02 5.58 -12.03
N ASP A 196 -7.22 4.62 -12.48
CA ASP A 196 -7.63 3.23 -12.68
C ASP A 196 -7.62 2.38 -11.39
N SER A 197 -7.05 2.91 -10.30
CA SER A 197 -6.97 2.27 -8.98
C SER A 197 -8.35 1.85 -8.43
N ALA A 198 -9.39 2.64 -8.72
CA ALA A 198 -10.75 2.42 -8.24
C ALA A 198 -11.60 1.53 -9.16
N HIS A 199 -11.18 1.29 -10.40
CA HIS A 199 -12.01 0.62 -11.42
C HIS A 199 -11.88 -0.91 -11.44
N HIS A 200 -10.87 -1.47 -10.78
CA HIS A 200 -10.62 -2.93 -10.76
C HIS A 200 -10.99 -3.62 -9.45
N SER A 201 -11.53 -2.90 -8.47
CA SER A 201 -12.21 -3.55 -7.35
C SER A 201 -13.56 -4.08 -7.85
N GLY A 202 -13.70 -5.40 -7.97
CA GLY A 202 -14.94 -6.07 -8.41
C GLY A 202 -16.20 -5.70 -7.60
N ALA A 203 -16.07 -4.90 -6.54
CA ALA A 203 -17.14 -4.26 -5.80
C ALA A 203 -18.00 -3.28 -6.64
N ALA A 204 -17.53 -2.84 -7.82
CA ALA A 204 -18.31 -1.98 -8.73
C ALA A 204 -19.16 -2.73 -9.77
N ALA A 205 -19.42 -4.03 -9.58
CA ALA A 205 -20.48 -4.71 -10.31
C ALA A 205 -21.83 -4.06 -9.94
N ARG A 206 -22.29 -3.13 -10.80
CA ARG A 206 -23.61 -2.51 -10.70
C ARG A 206 -24.64 -3.60 -10.40
N PRO A 207 -25.53 -3.44 -9.38
CA PRO A 207 -26.65 -4.36 -9.23
C PRO A 207 -27.42 -4.34 -10.55
N GLY A 208 -27.52 -5.52 -11.16
CA GLY A 208 -28.32 -5.71 -12.37
C GLY A 208 -29.69 -5.08 -12.14
N ARG A 209 -30.06 -4.14 -13.01
CA ARG A 209 -31.45 -3.69 -13.03
C ARG A 209 -32.33 -4.89 -13.44
N PRO A 210 -33.50 -5.04 -12.81
CA PRO A 210 -34.47 -6.08 -13.15
C PRO A 210 -34.99 -5.94 -14.58
#